data_AF-A0A4R5A6C9-F1
#
_entry.id   AF-A0A4R5A6C9-F1
#
_cell.length_a   1.000
_cell.length_b   1.000
_cell.length_c   1.000
_cell.angle_alpha   90.00
_cell.angle_beta   90.00
_cell.angle_gamma   90.00
#
_symmetry.space_group_name_H-M   'P 1'
#
loop_
_entity.id
_entity.type
_entity.pdbx_description
1 polymer ?
#
loop_
_entity_poly.entity_id
_entity_poly.type
_entity_poly.pdbx_seq_one_letter_code
_entity_poly.pdbx_strand_id
1 'polypeptide(L)'
;MVAVGARRTDGGTHVGAVLRSRLARRSYDRGEGNRWAFYAHRVSGFAVFAFLALHILDVSAYAWSPGMYDDVHELYSTVPMRVFECGLLAALAFHALNGLRLVAIDVWDVGPVGAARLLDAVAGLTAVLTLGGAVVIMWPALGG
;
A
#
# COMPACT_ATOMS: atom_id res chain seq x y z
N MET A 1 -64.11 -29.70 -28.98
CA MET A 1 -64.00 -28.33 -28.44
C MET A 1 -62.64 -28.20 -27.80
N VAL A 2 -61.93 -27.12 -28.14
CA VAL A 2 -60.48 -26.88 -28.02
C VAL A 2 -59.93 -27.07 -26.59
N ALA A 3 -58.82 -27.81 -26.47
CA ALA A 3 -57.88 -27.72 -25.35
C ALA A 3 -57.06 -26.42 -25.47
N VAL A 4 -56.75 -25.74 -24.35
CA VAL A 4 -55.54 -24.90 -24.10
C VAL A 4 -55.81 -23.85 -23.01
N GLY A 5 -54.86 -23.72 -22.08
CA GLY A 5 -54.60 -22.50 -21.30
C GLY A 5 -54.58 -22.74 -19.78
N ALA A 6 -53.53 -22.44 -19.02
CA ALA A 6 -52.31 -21.71 -19.32
C ALA A 6 -51.18 -22.10 -18.34
N ARG A 7 -50.07 -22.50 -18.96
CA ARG A 7 -48.66 -22.29 -18.59
C ARG A 7 -48.35 -21.84 -17.16
N ARG A 8 -47.70 -22.75 -16.44
CA ARG A 8 -46.67 -22.48 -15.43
C ARG A 8 -45.65 -21.50 -16.05
N THR A 9 -45.51 -20.31 -15.49
CA THR A 9 -44.50 -19.32 -15.90
C THR A 9 -43.61 -18.96 -14.70
N ASP A 10 -42.49 -19.69 -14.62
CA ASP A 10 -41.13 -19.15 -14.63
C ASP A 10 -40.68 -18.22 -13.49
N GLY A 11 -40.70 -18.72 -12.26
CA GLY A 11 -39.95 -18.15 -11.13
C GLY A 11 -38.48 -18.57 -11.04
N GLY A 12 -37.79 -18.82 -12.16
CA GLY A 12 -36.62 -19.73 -12.16
C GLY A 12 -35.23 -19.17 -12.50
N THR A 13 -35.09 -17.99 -13.11
CA THR A 13 -33.79 -17.62 -13.74
C THR A 13 -33.22 -16.25 -13.37
N HIS A 14 -34.05 -15.30 -12.95
CA HIS A 14 -33.60 -13.95 -12.61
C HIS A 14 -32.91 -13.86 -11.24
N VAL A 15 -33.44 -14.57 -10.23
CA VAL A 15 -32.86 -14.61 -8.88
C VAL A 15 -31.48 -15.25 -8.90
N GLY A 16 -31.32 -16.35 -9.66
CA GLY A 16 -30.03 -17.02 -9.83
C GLY A 16 -28.99 -16.18 -10.58
N ALA A 17 -29.37 -15.41 -11.60
CA ALA A 17 -28.43 -14.56 -12.34
C ALA A 17 -27.98 -13.32 -11.52
N VAL A 18 -28.89 -12.71 -10.76
CA VAL A 18 -28.56 -11.58 -9.88
C VAL A 18 -27.74 -12.05 -8.67
N LEU A 19 -28.07 -13.20 -8.07
CA LEU A 19 -27.26 -13.78 -7.00
C LEU A 19 -25.90 -14.24 -7.52
N ARG A 20 -25.81 -14.88 -8.69
CA ARG A 20 -24.53 -15.25 -9.31
C ARG A 20 -23.69 -14.04 -9.66
N SER A 21 -24.25 -12.93 -10.15
CA SER A 21 -23.46 -11.71 -10.37
C SER A 21 -23.03 -11.02 -9.08
N ARG A 22 -23.75 -11.21 -7.97
CA ARG A 22 -23.32 -10.78 -6.63
C ARG A 22 -22.24 -11.68 -6.01
N LEU A 23 -22.26 -12.97 -6.30
CA LEU A 23 -21.35 -13.99 -5.78
C LEU A 23 -20.13 -14.25 -6.69
N ALA A 24 -20.22 -13.96 -7.99
CA ALA A 24 -19.12 -14.03 -8.96
C ALA A 24 -18.22 -12.79 -8.93
N ARG A 25 -18.51 -11.85 -8.03
CA ARG A 25 -17.58 -10.79 -7.71
C ARG A 25 -16.36 -11.40 -7.04
N ARG A 26 -15.27 -11.43 -7.82
CA ARG A 26 -13.96 -11.94 -7.44
C ARG A 26 -13.57 -11.32 -6.10
N SER A 27 -13.26 -12.14 -5.09
CA SER A 27 -13.04 -11.71 -3.71
C SER A 27 -11.97 -10.62 -3.54
N TYR A 28 -11.04 -10.46 -4.50
CA TYR A 28 -10.27 -9.23 -4.72
C TYR A 28 -11.16 -8.10 -5.27
N ASP A 29 -12.31 -7.90 -4.63
CA ASP A 29 -13.26 -6.86 -4.96
C ASP A 29 -12.63 -5.55 -4.51
N ARG A 30 -12.78 -4.48 -5.29
CA ARG A 30 -12.19 -3.14 -5.03
C ARG A 30 -12.32 -2.62 -3.58
N GLY A 31 -13.24 -3.18 -2.78
CA GLY A 31 -13.35 -2.93 -1.34
C GLY A 31 -12.23 -3.54 -0.48
N GLU A 32 -11.69 -4.72 -0.81
CA GLU A 32 -10.62 -5.37 -0.03
C GLU A 32 -9.29 -4.64 -0.19
N GLY A 33 -8.93 -4.23 -1.40
CA GLY A 33 -7.72 -3.42 -1.66
C GLY A 33 -7.74 -2.10 -0.90
N ASN A 34 -8.88 -1.41 -0.88
CA ASN A 34 -9.06 -0.19 -0.10
C ASN A 34 -8.95 -0.43 1.42
N ARG A 35 -9.50 -1.55 1.92
CA ARG A 35 -9.39 -1.93 3.33
C ARG A 35 -7.93 -2.18 3.73
N TRP A 36 -7.17 -2.89 2.90
CA TRP A 36 -5.74 -3.10 3.15
C TRP A 36 -4.93 -1.80 3.05
N ALA A 37 -5.19 -0.97 2.05
CA ALA A 37 -4.54 0.33 1.88
C ALA A 37 -4.75 1.24 3.09
N PHE A 38 -5.93 1.21 3.68
CA PHE A 38 -6.25 1.93 4.90
C PHE A 38 -5.41 1.49 6.11
N TYR A 39 -5.29 0.18 6.37
CA TYR A 39 -4.44 -0.32 7.44
C TYR A 39 -2.96 -0.03 7.17
N ALA A 40 -2.51 -0.28 5.94
CA ALA A 40 -1.14 -0.02 5.52
C ALA A 40 -0.77 1.46 5.69
N HIS A 41 -1.68 2.40 5.39
CA HIS A 41 -1.41 3.83 5.53
C HIS A 41 -1.21 4.26 6.99
N ARG A 42 -1.98 3.67 7.91
CA ARG A 42 -1.86 3.94 9.35
C ARG A 42 -0.59 3.33 9.95
N VAL A 43 -0.31 2.07 9.63
CA VAL A 43 0.89 1.38 10.10
C VAL A 43 2.14 2.07 9.57
N SER A 44 2.17 2.41 8.28
CA SER A 44 3.28 3.17 7.70
C SER A 44 3.41 4.58 8.29
N GLY A 45 2.31 5.27 8.60
CA GLY A 45 2.35 6.56 9.28
C GLY A 45 2.99 6.47 10.67
N PHE A 46 2.64 5.43 11.44
CA PHE A 46 3.30 5.16 12.73
C PHE A 46 4.79 4.84 12.56
N ALA A 47 5.16 4.04 11.56
CA ALA A 47 6.55 3.73 11.26
C ALA A 47 7.35 4.97 10.87
N VAL A 48 6.79 5.86 10.04
CA VAL A 48 7.41 7.14 9.64
C VAL A 48 7.55 8.07 10.85
N PHE A 49 6.54 8.16 11.71
CA PHE A 49 6.64 8.94 12.95
C PHE A 49 7.76 8.42 13.88
N ALA A 50 7.80 7.11 14.11
CA ALA A 50 8.84 6.48 14.93
C ALA A 50 10.24 6.69 14.31
N PHE A 51 10.36 6.55 12.99
CA PHE A 51 11.58 6.86 12.27
C PHE A 51 11.99 8.32 12.45
N LEU A 52 11.08 9.29 12.28
CA LEU A 52 11.41 10.70 12.46
C LEU A 52 11.90 11.00 13.87
N ALA A 53 11.29 10.41 14.90
CA ALA A 53 11.74 10.57 16.28
C ALA A 53 13.16 10.01 16.49
N LEU A 54 13.41 8.77 16.04
CA LEU A 54 14.75 8.16 16.11
C LEU A 54 15.77 8.94 15.29
N HIS A 55 15.42 9.31 14.06
CA HIS A 55 16.29 10.04 13.14
C HIS A 55 16.75 11.39 13.71
N ILE A 56 15.86 12.10 14.41
CA ILE A 56 16.25 13.34 15.11
C ILE A 56 17.27 13.04 16.21
N LEU A 57 17.07 11.97 17.00
CA LEU A 57 18.02 11.57 18.04
C LEU A 57 19.37 11.20 17.42
N ASP A 58 19.38 10.38 16.36
CA ASP A 58 20.59 9.85 15.75
C ASP A 58 21.43 10.96 15.10
N VAL A 59 20.80 11.89 14.37
CA VAL A 59 21.50 13.05 13.80
C VAL A 59 21.93 14.03 14.91
N SER A 60 21.15 14.18 15.99
CA SER A 60 21.52 15.04 17.12
C SER A 60 22.71 14.48 17.93
N ALA A 61 22.96 13.17 17.90
CA ALA A 61 24.08 12.54 18.59
C ALA A 61 25.43 13.14 18.14
N TYR A 62 25.53 13.57 16.88
CA TYR A 62 26.70 14.27 16.36
C TYR A 62 27.05 15.53 17.16
N ALA A 63 26.03 16.27 17.62
CA ALA A 63 26.24 17.47 18.43
C ALA A 63 26.68 17.18 19.86
N TRP A 64 26.45 15.97 20.38
CA TRP A 64 26.83 15.58 21.74
C TRP A 64 28.19 14.88 21.79
N SER A 65 28.45 13.96 20.87
CA SER A 65 29.74 13.26 20.75
C SER A 65 29.90 12.71 19.33
N PRO A 66 30.93 13.16 18.59
CA PRO A 66 31.25 12.58 17.29
C PRO A 66 31.46 11.06 17.34
N GLY A 67 32.05 10.52 18.42
CA GLY A 67 32.25 9.08 18.58
C GLY A 67 30.93 8.30 18.70
N MET A 68 29.93 8.83 19.41
CA MET A 68 28.62 8.17 19.48
C MET A 68 27.91 8.17 18.12
N TYR A 69 28.10 9.24 17.34
CA TYR A 69 27.56 9.30 15.98
C TYR A 69 28.21 8.24 15.08
N ASP A 70 29.52 8.08 15.14
CA ASP A 70 30.26 7.08 14.35
C ASP A 70 29.81 5.65 14.72
N ASP A 71 29.70 5.33 16.02
CA ASP A 71 29.24 4.02 16.50
C ASP A 71 27.82 3.67 15.98
N VAL A 72 26.91 4.65 16.02
CA VAL A 72 25.54 4.49 15.51
C VAL A 72 25.53 4.33 13.99
N HIS A 73 26.39 5.06 13.28
CA HIS A 73 26.51 4.95 11.82
C HIS A 73 27.11 3.62 11.37
N GLU A 74 28.02 3.05 12.15
CA GLU A 74 28.56 1.71 11.91
C GLU A 74 27.44 0.66 11.97
N LEU A 75 26.52 0.77 12.93
CA LEU A 75 25.36 -0.12 13.02
C LEU A 75 24.46 -0.04 11.77
N TYR A 76 24.20 1.17 11.24
CA TYR A 76 23.42 1.36 10.01
C TYR A 76 24.08 0.76 8.77
N SER A 77 25.40 0.62 8.77
CA SER A 77 26.13 0.02 7.65
C SER A 77 25.90 -1.49 7.49
N THR A 78 25.38 -2.16 8.53
CA THR A 78 25.18 -3.61 8.55
C THR A 78 24.08 -4.07 7.58
N VAL A 79 24.24 -5.28 7.02
CA VAL A 79 23.28 -5.85 6.05
C VAL A 79 21.84 -5.94 6.61
N PRO A 80 21.59 -6.41 7.84
CA PRO A 80 20.22 -6.44 8.39
C PRO A 80 19.59 -5.06 8.45
N MET A 81 20.38 -4.03 8.78
CA MET A 81 19.89 -2.68 8.91
C MET A 81 19.59 -2.05 7.54
N ARG A 82 20.41 -2.32 6.52
CA ARG A 82 20.11 -1.96 5.12
C ARG A 82 18.81 -2.60 4.60
N VAL A 83 18.53 -3.85 4.98
CA VAL A 83 17.24 -4.49 4.67
C VAL A 83 16.08 -3.79 5.36
N PHE A 84 16.26 -3.38 6.62
CA PHE A 84 15.29 -2.57 7.33
C PHE A 84 15.07 -1.21 6.65
N GLU A 85 16.14 -0.52 6.21
CA GLU A 85 16.05 0.73 5.44
C GLU A 85 15.22 0.56 4.16
N CYS A 86 15.35 -0.58 3.46
CA CYS A 86 14.49 -0.89 2.31
C CYS A 86 13.00 -0.99 2.69
N GLY A 87 12.71 -1.62 3.83
CA GLY A 87 11.34 -1.70 4.36
C GLY A 87 10.79 -0.34 4.79
N LEU A 88 11.64 0.48 5.41
CA LEU A 88 11.29 1.84 5.79
C LEU A 88 11.03 2.73 4.56
N LEU A 89 11.86 2.61 3.51
CA LEU A 89 11.63 3.27 2.23
C LEU A 89 10.27 2.89 1.64
N ALA A 90 9.92 1.59 1.68
CA ALA A 90 8.61 1.12 1.21
C ALA A 90 7.46 1.76 2.00
N ALA A 91 7.58 1.81 3.33
CA ALA A 91 6.59 2.42 4.21
C ALA A 91 6.45 3.93 3.93
N LEU A 92 7.56 4.65 3.81
CA LEU A 92 7.58 6.09 3.52
C LEU A 92 6.96 6.39 2.15
N ALA A 93 7.37 5.68 1.09
CA ALA A 93 6.86 5.88 -0.25
C ALA A 93 5.36 5.58 -0.34
N PHE A 94 4.91 4.46 0.25
CA PHE A 94 3.49 4.14 0.31
C PHE A 94 2.70 5.18 1.10
N HIS A 95 3.20 5.60 2.27
CA HIS A 95 2.51 6.56 3.13
C HIS A 95 2.27 7.90 2.40
N ALA A 96 3.33 8.44 1.79
CA ALA A 96 3.26 9.69 1.05
C ALA A 96 2.33 9.59 -0.17
N LEU A 97 2.51 8.56 -1.01
CA LEU A 97 1.72 8.39 -2.23
C LEU A 97 0.25 8.08 -1.94
N ASN A 98 -0.03 7.21 -0.96
CA ASN A 98 -1.41 6.93 -0.57
C ASN A 98 -2.07 8.14 0.11
N GLY A 99 -1.32 8.93 0.90
CA GLY A 99 -1.82 10.19 1.44
C GLY A 99 -2.24 11.16 0.33
N LEU A 100 -1.41 11.31 -0.71
CA LEU A 100 -1.74 12.13 -1.88
C LEU A 100 -2.96 11.59 -2.63
N ARG A 101 -3.10 10.27 -2.77
CA ARG A 101 -4.30 9.64 -3.34
C ARG A 101 -5.55 9.99 -2.53
N LEU A 102 -5.49 9.93 -1.20
CA LEU A 102 -6.64 10.27 -0.35
C LEU A 102 -7.05 11.73 -0.54
N VAL A 103 -6.08 12.66 -0.51
CA VAL A 103 -6.33 14.08 -0.83
C VAL A 103 -6.95 14.24 -2.21
N ALA A 104 -6.45 13.51 -3.22
CA ALA A 104 -6.99 13.61 -4.56
C ALA A 104 -8.44 13.11 -4.66
N ILE A 105 -8.79 12.05 -3.94
CA ILE A 105 -10.18 11.54 -3.90
C ILE A 105 -11.10 12.49 -3.13
N ASP A 106 -10.59 13.19 -2.12
CA ASP A 106 -11.38 14.14 -1.33
C ASP A 106 -11.62 15.47 -2.07
N VAL A 107 -10.67 15.89 -2.92
CA VAL A 107 -10.73 17.17 -3.64
C VAL A 107 -11.40 17.06 -5.02
N TRP A 108 -11.28 15.92 -5.70
CA TRP A 108 -11.82 15.72 -7.05
C TRP A 108 -12.85 14.59 -7.10
N ASP A 109 -13.88 14.74 -7.95
CA ASP A 109 -14.82 13.65 -8.24
C ASP A 109 -14.24 12.66 -9.25
N VAL A 110 -13.36 11.78 -8.77
CA VAL A 110 -12.69 10.72 -9.56
C VAL A 110 -13.54 9.47 -9.77
N GLY A 111 -14.67 9.36 -9.07
CA GLY A 111 -15.56 8.20 -9.08
C GLY A 111 -14.90 6.86 -8.63
N PRO A 112 -15.69 5.77 -8.52
CA PRO A 112 -15.19 4.51 -7.97
C PRO A 112 -14.13 3.80 -8.82
N VAL A 113 -14.16 4.00 -10.15
CA VAL A 113 -13.17 3.40 -11.07
C VAL A 113 -11.86 4.18 -11.04
N GLY A 114 -11.92 5.51 -11.02
CA GLY A 114 -10.72 6.35 -10.88
C GLY A 114 -10.02 6.12 -9.54
N ALA A 115 -10.77 6.07 -8.45
CA ALA A 115 -10.24 5.80 -7.11
C ALA A 115 -9.53 4.44 -6.98
N ALA A 116 -9.99 3.42 -7.72
CA ALA A 116 -9.33 2.11 -7.80
C ALA A 116 -8.04 2.19 -8.63
N ARG A 117 -8.07 2.83 -9.80
CA ARG A 117 -6.86 3.02 -10.63
C ARG A 117 -5.78 3.83 -9.92
N LEU A 118 -6.18 4.82 -9.12
CA LEU A 118 -5.24 5.56 -8.27
C LEU A 118 -4.58 4.66 -7.23
N LEU A 119 -5.30 3.67 -6.67
CA LEU A 119 -4.69 2.71 -5.75
C LEU A 119 -3.67 1.83 -6.47
N ASP A 120 -4.00 1.35 -7.68
CA ASP A 120 -3.08 0.57 -8.50
C ASP A 120 -1.82 1.39 -8.87
N ALA A 121 -2.00 2.67 -9.21
CA ALA A 121 -0.90 3.59 -9.48
C ALA A 121 -0.01 3.82 -8.26
N VAL A 122 -0.61 4.04 -7.07
CA VAL A 122 0.13 4.14 -5.80
C VAL A 122 0.93 2.87 -5.55
N ALA A 123 0.31 1.70 -5.65
CA ALA A 123 0.98 0.42 -5.42
C ALA A 123 2.15 0.19 -6.40
N GLY A 124 1.93 0.47 -7.69
CA GLY A 124 2.96 0.36 -8.73
C GLY A 124 4.13 1.32 -8.52
N LEU A 125 3.84 2.60 -8.23
CA LEU A 125 4.87 3.61 -7.97
C LEU A 125 5.66 3.30 -6.69
N THR A 126 5.00 2.89 -5.61
CA THR A 126 5.66 2.44 -4.39
C THR A 126 6.61 1.27 -4.70
N ALA A 127 6.16 0.26 -5.45
CA ALA A 127 7.00 -0.88 -5.79
C ALA A 127 8.23 -0.47 -6.62
N VAL A 128 8.05 0.37 -7.64
CA VAL A 128 9.17 0.86 -8.49
C VAL A 128 10.18 1.66 -7.67
N LEU A 129 9.72 2.61 -6.87
CA LEU A 129 10.59 3.45 -6.02
C LEU A 129 11.34 2.61 -4.98
N THR A 130 10.64 1.66 -4.36
CA THR A 130 11.24 0.77 -3.35
C THR A 130 12.27 -0.15 -3.98
N LEU A 131 11.97 -0.78 -5.12
CA LEU A 131 12.91 -1.69 -5.78
C LEU A 131 14.14 -0.95 -6.30
N GLY A 132 13.93 0.22 -6.94
CA GLY A 132 15.03 1.06 -7.39
C GLY A 132 15.91 1.54 -6.24
N GLY A 133 15.30 2.04 -5.17
CA GLY A 133 16.02 2.46 -3.98
C GLY A 133 16.70 1.30 -3.23
N ALA A 134 16.06 0.13 -3.17
CA ALA A 134 16.64 -1.06 -2.54
C ALA A 134 17.91 -1.52 -3.25
N VAL A 135 17.96 -1.45 -4.59
CA VAL A 135 19.20 -1.72 -5.34
C VAL A 135 20.32 -0.78 -4.89
N VAL A 136 20.03 0.51 -4.73
CA VAL A 136 21.00 1.51 -4.28
C VAL A 136 21.43 1.28 -2.82
N ILE A 137 20.48 1.04 -1.93
CA ILE A 137 20.72 0.79 -0.50
C ILE A 137 21.56 -0.48 -0.29
N MET A 138 21.29 -1.53 -1.07
CA MET A 138 21.98 -2.81 -0.97
C MET A 138 23.29 -2.86 -1.75
N TRP A 139 23.54 -1.92 -2.67
CA TRP A 139 24.73 -1.92 -3.52
C TRP A 139 26.05 -2.14 -2.75
N PRO A 140 26.33 -1.41 -1.65
CA PRO A 140 27.59 -1.60 -0.90
C PRO A 140 27.70 -2.97 -0.23
N ALA A 141 26.56 -3.58 0.14
CA ALA A 141 26.53 -4.90 0.76
C ALA A 141 26.79 -6.04 -0.25
N LEU A 142 26.62 -5.77 -1.55
CA LEU A 142 26.82 -6.73 -2.63
C LEU A 142 28.26 -6.73 -3.18
N GLY A 143 29.17 -5.99 -2.53
CA GLY A 143 30.58 -5.90 -2.92
C GLY A 143 30.88 -4.87 -4.01
N GLY A 144 29.99 -3.88 -4.18
CA GLY A 144 30.16 -2.75 -5.09
C GLY A 144 30.43 -1.43 -4.39
#